data_AF-A0A6V8PDC7-F1
#
_entry.id   AF-A0A6V8PDC7-F1
#
_cell.length_a   1.000
_cell.length_b   1.000
_cell.length_c   1.000
_cell.angle_alpha   90.00
_cell.angle_beta   90.00
_cell.angle_gamma   90.00
#
_symmetry.space_group_name_H-M   'P 1'
#
loop_
_entity.id
_entity.type
_entity.pdbx_description
1 polymer ?
#
loop_
_entity_poly.entity_id
_entity_poly.type
_entity_poly.pdbx_seq_one_letter_code
_entity_poly.pdbx_strand_id
1 'polypeptide(L)'
;MASFILATSAAAAGMDVTMFFTFWGLNVIKKNEGSIQSRGIMRKMLNWMNRGGSRRLPLSKFDMLGMGRWMMKKLMKESKMPTVDEFITMVKEMGVKLVACTTTIGVMGLSKDAFIPEVDSFAGASAYLGEAKEGGGGKSVHLVARLICSQYVKGEVVQWKQMLLWMP
;
A
#
# COMPACT_ATOMS: atom_id res chain seq x y z
N MET A 1 0.36 -1.42 7.40
CA MET A 1 -0.19 -1.08 8.73
C MET A 1 0.15 0.35 9.12
N ALA A 2 1.43 0.73 9.29
CA ALA A 2 1.78 2.12 9.64
C ALA A 2 1.10 3.20 8.75
N SER A 3 1.06 2.96 7.43
CA SER A 3 0.36 3.83 6.49
C SER A 3 -1.15 3.96 6.75
N PHE A 4 -1.82 2.90 7.20
CA PHE A 4 -3.26 2.94 7.52
C PHE A 4 -3.52 3.67 8.83
N ILE A 5 -2.66 3.50 9.85
CA ILE A 5 -2.76 4.26 11.10
C ILE A 5 -2.66 5.76 10.83
N LEU A 6 -1.71 6.18 9.98
CA LEU A 6 -1.59 7.58 9.58
C LEU A 6 -2.81 8.05 8.79
N ALA A 7 -3.33 7.21 7.88
CA ALA A 7 -4.52 7.54 7.09
C ALA A 7 -5.76 7.71 7.98
N THR A 8 -5.99 6.79 8.93
CA THR A 8 -7.11 6.89 9.87
C THR A 8 -6.97 8.10 10.77
N SER A 9 -5.78 8.41 11.28
CA SER A 9 -5.59 9.60 12.14
C SER A 9 -5.80 10.90 11.36
N ALA A 10 -5.30 10.99 10.13
CA ALA A 10 -5.51 12.16 9.27
C ALA A 10 -6.98 12.31 8.86
N ALA A 11 -7.65 11.23 8.47
CA ALA A 11 -9.07 11.26 8.14
C ALA A 11 -9.94 11.62 9.36
N ALA A 12 -9.59 11.14 10.56
CA ALA A 12 -10.26 11.52 11.81
C ALA A 12 -10.07 13.01 12.15
N ALA A 13 -8.96 13.62 11.72
CA ALA A 13 -8.72 15.05 11.82
C ALA A 13 -9.45 15.88 10.73
N GLY A 14 -10.31 15.26 9.92
CA GLY A 14 -11.06 15.92 8.85
C GLY A 14 -10.21 16.27 7.62
N MET A 15 -9.08 15.58 7.43
CA MET A 15 -8.23 15.73 6.27
C MET A 15 -8.68 14.81 5.13
N ASP A 16 -8.62 15.30 3.89
CA ASP A 16 -8.84 14.52 2.69
C ASP A 16 -7.62 13.64 2.43
N VAL A 17 -7.73 12.34 2.67
CA VAL A 17 -6.60 11.41 2.53
C VAL A 17 -6.68 10.64 1.22
N THR A 18 -5.57 10.59 0.48
CA THR A 18 -5.40 9.71 -0.67
C THR A 18 -4.19 8.79 -0.46
N MET A 19 -4.39 7.49 -0.61
CA MET A 19 -3.34 6.48 -0.50
C MET A 19 -2.97 5.93 -1.88
N PHE A 20 -1.70 6.09 -2.27
CA PHE A 20 -1.18 5.55 -3.53
C PHE A 20 -0.38 4.26 -3.30
N PHE A 21 -0.88 3.16 -3.86
CA PHE A 21 -0.25 1.84 -3.78
C PHE A 21 0.57 1.58 -5.04
N THR A 22 1.88 1.37 -4.85
CA THR A 22 2.85 1.13 -5.93
C THR A 22 3.83 0.04 -5.53
N PHE A 23 4.47 -0.61 -6.50
CA PHE A 23 5.35 -1.78 -6.30
C PHE A 23 4.72 -2.84 -5.37
N TRP A 24 5.47 -3.33 -4.37
CA TRP A 24 5.00 -4.29 -3.37
C TRP A 24 3.84 -3.77 -2.52
N GLY A 25 3.60 -2.45 -2.50
CA GLY A 25 2.40 -1.87 -1.90
C GLY A 25 1.11 -2.38 -2.54
N LEU A 26 1.13 -2.70 -3.84
CA LEU A 26 -0.03 -3.30 -4.53
C LEU A 26 -0.46 -4.64 -3.91
N ASN A 27 0.46 -5.38 -3.27
CA ASN A 27 0.09 -6.65 -2.63
C ASN A 27 -0.87 -6.47 -1.46
N VAL A 28 -0.90 -5.29 -0.83
CA VAL A 28 -1.82 -4.97 0.26
C VAL A 28 -3.26 -4.98 -0.22
N ILE A 29 -3.49 -4.43 -1.42
CA ILE A 29 -4.82 -4.25 -2.03
C ILE A 29 -5.17 -5.32 -3.07
N LYS A 30 -4.37 -6.40 -3.15
CA LYS A 30 -4.70 -7.58 -3.95
C LYS A 30 -5.69 -8.46 -3.19
N LYS A 31 -6.62 -9.08 -3.91
CA LYS A 31 -7.51 -10.10 -3.33
C LYS A 31 -6.68 -11.23 -2.72
N ASN A 32 -7.11 -11.72 -1.55
CA ASN A 32 -6.46 -12.84 -0.88
C ASN A 32 -6.64 -14.17 -1.63
N GLU A 33 -7.68 -14.27 -2.45
CA GLU A 33 -8.11 -15.46 -3.19
C GLU A 33 -8.39 -15.12 -4.66
N GLY A 34 -8.37 -16.14 -5.52
CA GLY A 34 -8.54 -16.01 -6.97
C GLY A 34 -7.26 -16.23 -7.78
N SER A 35 -7.43 -16.53 -9.07
CA SER A 35 -6.33 -16.67 -10.02
C SER A 35 -5.95 -15.29 -10.58
N ILE A 36 -4.69 -14.88 -10.42
CA ILE A 36 -4.18 -13.71 -11.13
C ILE A 36 -4.04 -14.10 -12.60
N GLN A 37 -4.89 -13.55 -13.46
CA GLN A 37 -4.77 -13.79 -14.89
C GLN A 37 -3.56 -13.02 -15.42
N SER A 38 -2.44 -13.72 -15.60
CA SER A 38 -1.24 -13.15 -16.23
C SER A 38 -0.83 -13.90 -17.48
N ARG A 39 -0.38 -13.14 -18.48
CA ARG A 39 0.14 -13.64 -19.75
C ARG A 39 1.65 -13.89 -19.65
N GLY A 40 2.12 -15.06 -20.13
CA GLY A 40 3.54 -15.42 -20.17
C GLY A 40 4.06 -16.22 -18.97
N ILE A 41 4.99 -17.16 -19.23
CA ILE A 41 5.50 -18.15 -18.25
C ILE A 41 6.20 -17.46 -17.06
N MET A 42 7.08 -16.49 -17.33
CA MET A 42 7.80 -15.75 -16.28
C MET A 42 6.87 -14.96 -15.36
N ARG A 43 5.82 -14.34 -15.91
CA ARG A 43 4.83 -13.57 -15.13
C ARG A 43 3.90 -14.47 -14.34
N LYS A 44 3.56 -15.66 -14.87
CA LYS A 44 2.83 -16.68 -14.10
C LYS A 44 3.66 -17.19 -12.92
N MET A 45 4.95 -17.46 -13.13
CA MET A 45 5.87 -17.88 -12.07
C MET A 45 6.02 -16.78 -11.00
N LEU A 46 6.22 -15.53 -11.42
CA LEU A 46 6.33 -14.40 -10.50
C LEU A 46 5.04 -14.18 -9.71
N ASN A 47 3.86 -14.31 -10.33
CA ASN A 47 2.58 -14.16 -9.64
C ASN A 47 2.25 -15.34 -8.71
N TRP A 48 2.72 -16.54 -9.02
CA TRP A 48 2.59 -17.69 -8.13
C TRP A 48 3.50 -17.55 -6.90
N MET A 49 4.71 -17.03 -7.09
CA MET A 49 5.62 -16.70 -5.98
C MET A 49 5.13 -15.48 -5.18
N ASN A 50 4.62 -14.47 -5.88
CA ASN A 50 4.06 -13.25 -5.34
C ASN A 50 2.53 -13.22 -5.43
N ARG A 51 1.88 -14.22 -4.81
CA ARG A 51 0.40 -14.27 -4.74
C ARG A 51 -0.18 -13.00 -4.12
N GLY A 52 0.56 -12.35 -3.22
CA GLY A 52 0.14 -11.14 -2.55
C GLY A 52 -1.01 -11.41 -1.57
N GLY A 53 -1.78 -10.36 -1.28
CA GLY A 53 -2.88 -10.40 -0.32
C GLY A 53 -2.45 -9.84 1.03
N SER A 54 -3.35 -9.07 1.63
CA SER A 54 -3.22 -8.46 2.95
C SER A 54 -2.83 -9.45 4.05
N ARG A 55 -3.22 -10.73 3.94
CA ARG A 55 -2.95 -11.78 4.95
C ARG A 55 -1.55 -12.40 4.87
N ARG A 56 -0.89 -12.28 3.71
CA ARG A 56 0.37 -12.97 3.37
C ARG A 56 1.55 -12.02 3.21
N LEU A 57 1.40 -10.78 3.66
CA LEU A 57 2.47 -9.78 3.63
C LEU A 57 3.65 -10.22 4.52
N PRO A 58 4.89 -10.23 4.01
CA PRO A 58 6.07 -10.50 4.81
C PRO A 58 6.36 -9.36 5.78
N LEU A 59 7.00 -9.68 6.90
CA LEU A 59 7.60 -8.65 7.73
C LEU A 59 8.78 -8.01 7.00
N SER A 60 8.94 -6.70 7.18
CA SER A 60 10.02 -5.90 6.63
C SER A 60 11.40 -6.37 7.08
N LYS A 61 11.50 -6.81 8.34
CA LYS A 61 12.70 -7.37 8.98
C LYS A 61 12.26 -8.47 9.95
N PHE A 62 13.16 -9.39 10.24
CA PHE A 62 12.92 -10.50 11.18
C PHE A 62 11.80 -11.48 10.78
N ASP A 63 11.50 -11.67 9.49
CA ASP A 63 10.45 -12.61 9.07
C ASP A 63 10.78 -14.08 9.45
N MET A 64 12.08 -14.45 9.53
CA MET A 64 12.60 -15.77 9.99
C MET A 64 11.77 -16.95 9.47
N LEU A 65 11.68 -17.09 8.14
CA LEU A 65 10.88 -18.11 7.45
C LEU A 65 9.39 -18.14 7.89
N GLY A 66 8.85 -16.99 8.28
CA GLY A 66 7.46 -16.82 8.73
C GLY A 66 7.25 -16.88 10.24
N MET A 67 8.26 -17.27 11.03
CA MET A 67 8.15 -17.31 12.50
C MET A 67 7.94 -15.92 13.09
N GLY A 68 8.69 -14.91 12.62
CA GLY A 68 8.53 -13.54 13.08
C GLY A 68 7.13 -12.99 12.77
N ARG A 69 6.61 -13.33 11.59
CA ARG A 69 5.25 -12.95 11.18
C ARG A 69 4.19 -13.55 12.08
N TRP A 70 4.35 -14.83 12.45
CA TRP A 70 3.45 -15.50 13.38
C TRP A 70 3.48 -14.84 14.77
N MET A 71 4.67 -14.58 15.32
CA MET A 71 4.82 -13.90 16.61
C MET A 71 4.20 -12.50 16.58
N MET A 72 4.48 -11.71 15.54
CA MET A 72 3.93 -10.36 15.40
C MET A 72 2.40 -10.40 15.28
N LYS A 73 1.84 -11.35 14.54
CA LYS A 73 0.37 -11.55 14.46
C LYS A 73 -0.24 -11.84 15.82
N LYS A 74 0.43 -12.65 16.65
CA LYS A 74 -0.03 -12.95 18.00
C LYS A 74 0.00 -11.69 18.88
N LEU A 75 1.11 -10.95 18.88
CA LEU A 75 1.23 -9.70 19.63
C LEU A 75 0.19 -8.65 19.21
N MET A 76 -0.05 -8.49 17.91
CA MET A 76 -1.08 -7.57 17.41
C MET A 76 -2.47 -7.97 17.87
N LYS A 77 -2.79 -9.27 17.89
CA LYS A 77 -4.08 -9.78 18.39
C LYS A 77 -4.23 -9.50 19.89
N GLU A 78 -3.17 -9.69 20.68
CA GLU A 78 -3.15 -9.39 22.11
C GLU A 78 -3.32 -7.89 22.38
N SER A 79 -2.70 -7.03 21.57
CA SER A 79 -2.88 -5.57 21.61
C SER A 79 -4.19 -5.07 20.98
N LYS A 80 -5.09 -5.97 20.56
CA LYS A 80 -6.38 -5.64 19.90
C LYS A 80 -6.22 -4.73 18.68
N MET A 81 -5.10 -4.87 17.96
CA MET A 81 -4.88 -4.13 16.73
C MET A 81 -5.72 -4.75 15.59
N PRO A 82 -6.41 -3.92 14.79
CA PRO A 82 -7.17 -4.42 13.67
C PRO A 82 -6.26 -5.03 12.60
N THR A 83 -6.82 -5.96 11.85
CA THR A 83 -6.14 -6.59 10.72
C THR A 83 -6.01 -5.61 9.55
N VAL A 84 -5.13 -5.92 8.59
CA VAL A 84 -4.97 -5.09 7.39
C VAL A 84 -6.27 -5.01 6.58
N ASP A 85 -7.05 -6.10 6.54
CA ASP A 85 -8.37 -6.12 5.88
C ASP A 85 -9.32 -5.12 6.56
N GLU A 86 -9.41 -5.17 7.89
CA GLU A 86 -10.23 -4.23 8.67
C GLU A 86 -9.76 -2.77 8.50
N PHE A 87 -8.45 -2.54 8.46
CA PHE A 87 -7.90 -1.21 8.18
C PHE A 87 -8.33 -0.67 6.82
N ILE A 88 -8.40 -1.51 5.79
CA ILE A 88 -8.85 -1.10 4.46
C ILE A 88 -10.32 -0.69 4.50
N THR A 89 -11.17 -1.48 5.16
CA THR A 89 -12.59 -1.15 5.33
C THR A 89 -12.77 0.15 6.12
N MET A 90 -12.07 0.31 7.24
CA MET A 90 -12.15 1.52 8.06
C MET A 90 -11.74 2.77 7.30
N VAL A 91 -10.59 2.77 6.61
CA VAL A 91 -10.18 3.97 5.85
C VAL A 91 -11.17 4.27 4.72
N LYS A 92 -11.79 3.24 4.14
CA LYS A 92 -12.80 3.42 3.10
C LYS A 92 -14.06 4.09 3.64
N GLU A 93 -14.55 3.65 4.80
CA GLU A 93 -15.68 4.25 5.50
C GLU A 93 -15.40 5.71 5.89
N MET A 94 -14.15 6.03 6.20
CA MET A 94 -13.69 7.38 6.50
C MET A 94 -13.46 8.26 5.25
N GLY A 95 -13.77 7.76 4.05
CA GLY A 95 -13.65 8.53 2.80
C GLY A 95 -12.24 8.62 2.22
N VAL A 96 -11.30 7.81 2.71
CA VAL A 96 -9.94 7.77 2.17
C VAL A 96 -9.94 7.14 0.78
N LYS A 97 -9.32 7.83 -0.20
CA LYS A 97 -9.21 7.36 -1.58
C LYS A 97 -8.06 6.37 -1.74
N LEU A 98 -8.32 5.17 -2.25
CA LEU A 98 -7.32 4.13 -2.49
C LEU A 98 -6.98 4.06 -3.99
N VAL A 99 -5.74 4.41 -4.36
CA VAL A 99 -5.29 4.53 -5.75
C VAL A 99 -4.23 3.48 -6.08
N ALA A 100 -4.44 2.70 -7.14
CA ALA A 100 -3.50 1.68 -7.61
C ALA A 100 -2.65 2.17 -8.79
N CYS A 101 -1.33 2.02 -8.69
CA CYS A 101 -0.36 2.45 -9.70
C CYS A 101 -0.47 1.64 -11.01
N THR A 102 -0.91 2.27 -12.10
CA THR A 102 -1.04 1.62 -13.42
C THR A 102 0.30 1.15 -13.99
N THR A 103 1.38 1.92 -13.78
CA THR A 103 2.72 1.55 -14.22
C THR A 103 3.16 0.24 -13.58
N THR A 104 2.99 0.11 -12.26
CA THR A 104 3.34 -1.13 -11.56
C THR A 104 2.46 -2.30 -12.00
N ILE A 105 1.16 -2.08 -12.22
CA ILE A 105 0.25 -3.12 -12.74
C ILE A 105 0.78 -3.69 -14.06
N GLY A 106 1.18 -2.83 -15.00
CA GLY A 106 1.74 -3.24 -16.29
C GLY A 106 3.07 -3.99 -16.16
N VAL A 107 3.98 -3.49 -15.31
CA VAL A 107 5.29 -4.12 -15.06
C VAL A 107 5.12 -5.51 -14.44
N MET A 108 4.28 -5.65 -13.41
CA MET A 108 4.04 -6.92 -12.73
C MET A 108 3.09 -7.85 -13.49
N GLY A 109 2.44 -7.37 -14.55
CA GLY A 109 1.49 -8.15 -15.35
C GLY A 109 0.26 -8.57 -14.55
N LEU A 110 -0.25 -7.66 -13.73
CA LEU A 110 -1.45 -7.85 -12.94
C LEU A 110 -2.66 -7.39 -13.77
N SER A 111 -3.80 -8.03 -13.55
CA SER A 111 -5.08 -7.63 -14.12
C SER A 111 -5.84 -6.74 -13.12
N LYS A 112 -6.74 -5.87 -13.59
CA LYS A 112 -7.46 -4.94 -12.70
C LYS A 112 -8.41 -5.67 -11.74
N ASP A 113 -8.90 -6.84 -12.14
CA ASP A 113 -9.74 -7.77 -11.38
C ASP A 113 -9.00 -8.45 -10.21
N ALA A 114 -7.67 -8.38 -10.18
CA ALA A 114 -6.84 -8.92 -9.09
C ALA A 114 -6.90 -8.07 -7.81
N PHE A 115 -7.46 -6.86 -7.88
CA PHE A 115 -7.53 -5.92 -6.75
C PHE A 115 -8.88 -5.99 -6.05
N ILE A 116 -8.86 -5.73 -4.75
CA ILE A 116 -10.06 -5.67 -3.90
C ILE A 116 -11.04 -4.58 -4.39
N PRO A 117 -12.36 -4.73 -4.19
CA PRO A 117 -13.36 -3.79 -4.68
C PRO A 117 -13.25 -2.38 -4.07
N GLU A 118 -12.56 -2.23 -2.94
CA GLU A 118 -12.38 -0.96 -2.23
C GLU A 118 -11.44 0.02 -2.96
N VAL A 119 -10.71 -0.42 -3.99
CA VAL A 119 -9.84 0.44 -4.81
C VAL A 119 -10.68 1.42 -5.65
N ASP A 120 -10.45 2.71 -5.46
CA ASP A 120 -11.20 3.80 -6.13
C ASP A 120 -10.77 4.01 -7.58
N SER A 121 -9.46 4.10 -7.81
CA SER A 121 -8.94 4.52 -9.11
C SER A 121 -7.61 3.88 -9.44
N PHE A 122 -7.31 3.88 -10.74
CA PHE A 122 -6.06 3.39 -11.31
C PHE A 122 -5.34 4.56 -11.96
N ALA A 123 -4.28 5.04 -11.35
CA ALA A 123 -3.56 6.23 -11.81
C ALA A 123 -2.05 5.96 -11.98
N GLY A 124 -1.41 6.71 -12.87
CA GLY A 124 0.05 6.77 -12.94
C GLY A 124 0.62 7.72 -11.89
N ALA A 125 1.93 7.66 -11.66
CA ALA A 125 2.60 8.55 -10.72
C ALA A 125 2.38 10.04 -11.05
N SER A 126 2.41 10.42 -12.34
CA SER A 126 2.19 11.80 -12.77
C SER A 126 0.77 12.31 -12.48
N ALA A 127 -0.24 11.47 -12.70
CA ALA A 127 -1.64 11.83 -12.41
C ALA A 127 -1.86 11.97 -10.89
N TYR A 128 -1.33 11.04 -10.11
CA TYR A 128 -1.38 11.12 -8.65
C TYR A 128 -0.68 12.38 -8.10
N LEU A 129 0.48 12.75 -8.65
CA LEU A 129 1.18 13.98 -8.25
C LEU A 129 0.42 15.25 -8.67
N GLY A 130 -0.30 15.22 -9.79
CA GLY A 130 -1.19 16.30 -10.20
C GLY A 130 -2.32 16.52 -9.19
N GLU A 131 -3.04 15.45 -8.86
CA GLU A 131 -4.10 15.46 -7.83
C GLU A 131 -3.54 15.89 -6.45
N ALA A 132 -2.34 15.44 -6.11
CA ALA A 132 -1.69 15.80 -4.85
C ALA A 132 -1.31 17.28 -4.76
N LYS A 133 -0.95 17.89 -5.89
CA LYS A 133 -0.64 19.32 -5.98
C LYS A 133 -1.89 20.18 -5.92
N GLU A 134 -2.98 19.74 -6.56
CA GLU A 134 -4.27 20.43 -6.56
C GLU A 134 -5.00 20.34 -5.22
N GLY A 135 -4.84 19.23 -4.49
CA GLY A 135 -5.35 19.04 -3.14
C GLY A 135 -4.65 19.89 -2.06
N GLY A 136 -3.60 20.64 -2.40
CA GLY A 136 -2.76 21.42 -1.48
C GLY A 136 -3.44 22.56 -0.72
N GLY A 137 -4.77 22.72 -0.83
CA GLY A 137 -5.57 23.63 0.00
C GLY A 137 -5.74 23.11 1.43
N GLY A 138 -4.66 23.08 2.21
CA GLY A 138 -4.65 22.99 3.69
C GLY A 138 -5.22 21.74 4.37
N LYS A 139 -5.90 20.83 3.66
CA LYS A 139 -6.57 19.66 4.25
C LYS A 139 -6.23 18.33 3.59
N SER A 140 -5.39 18.26 2.56
CA SER A 140 -5.14 16.98 1.86
C SER A 140 -3.85 16.29 2.28
N VAL A 141 -3.92 14.99 2.59
CA VAL A 141 -2.76 14.15 2.94
C VAL A 141 -2.58 13.04 1.90
N HIS A 142 -1.41 13.01 1.29
CA HIS A 142 -1.06 12.09 0.20
C HIS A 142 -0.05 11.05 0.70
N LEU A 143 -0.52 9.84 1.01
CA LEU A 143 0.30 8.76 1.55
C LEU A 143 0.74 7.80 0.45
N VAL A 144 2.05 7.70 0.22
CA VAL A 144 2.62 6.66 -0.63
C VAL A 144 2.86 5.41 0.20
N ALA A 145 2.05 4.38 0.00
CA ALA A 145 2.16 3.11 0.71
C ALA A 145 3.35 2.31 0.18
N ARG A 146 4.56 2.63 0.64
CA ARG A 146 5.78 1.86 0.36
C ARG A 146 5.91 0.72 1.37
N LEU A 147 5.53 -0.51 0.97
CA LEU A 147 6.08 -1.70 1.60
C LEU A 147 7.50 -1.86 1.09
N ILE A 148 8.44 -1.27 1.82
CA ILE A 148 9.90 -1.40 1.73
C ILE A 148 10.39 -2.10 0.46
N CYS A 149 10.71 -1.32 -0.55
CA CYS A 149 11.81 -1.69 -1.43
C CYS A 149 13.03 -0.95 -0.88
N SER A 150 14.00 -1.69 -0.34
CA SER A 150 15.37 -1.18 -0.24
C SER A 150 15.85 -0.94 -1.66
N GLN A 151 15.51 0.21 -2.24
CA GLN A 151 16.17 0.69 -3.44
C GLN A 151 17.28 1.60 -2.97
N TYR A 152 18.48 1.01 -2.94
CA TYR A 152 19.72 1.71 -3.17
C TYR A 152 19.56 2.51 -4.48
N VAL A 153 19.36 3.81 -4.36
CA VAL A 153 19.52 4.74 -5.49
C VAL A 153 20.79 5.51 -5.18
N LYS A 154 21.88 5.15 -5.88
CA LYS A 154 23.14 5.90 -5.99
C LYS A 154 23.74 6.45 -4.68
N GLY A 155 23.96 5.59 -3.68
CA GLY A 155 24.96 5.88 -2.62
C GLY A 155 24.70 7.10 -1.73
N GLU A 156 23.59 7.81 -1.87
CA GLU A 156 23.24 8.92 -1.00
C GLU A 156 22.16 8.47 -0.01
N VAL A 157 22.52 8.48 1.27
CA VAL A 157 21.55 8.47 2.37
C VAL A 157 20.81 9.80 2.30
N VAL A 158 19.71 9.85 1.54
CA VAL A 158 18.75 10.96 1.65
C VAL A 158 18.03 10.80 2.99
N GLN A 159 18.70 11.33 4.00
CA GLN A 159 18.30 11.42 5.39
C GLN A 159 17.00 12.21 5.48
N TRP A 160 15.86 11.50 5.61
CA TRP A 160 14.64 11.80 6.38
C TRP A 160 14.15 13.25 6.61
N LYS A 161 14.55 14.25 5.81
CA LYS A 161 14.15 15.65 5.98
C LYS A 161 12.95 16.07 5.10
N GLN A 162 12.54 15.27 4.13
CA GLN A 162 11.54 15.69 3.14
C GLN A 162 10.19 14.95 3.25
N MET A 163 9.80 14.49 4.44
CA MET A 163 8.45 13.94 4.69
C MET A 163 7.68 14.72 5.78
N LEU A 164 8.28 15.79 6.31
CA LEU A 164 7.69 16.68 7.33
C LEU A 164 7.66 18.17 6.90
N LEU A 165 8.06 18.51 5.67
CA LEU A 165 8.20 19.90 5.20
C LEU A 165 7.12 20.38 4.23
N TRP A 166 6.00 19.65 4.11
CA TRP A 166 4.84 20.07 3.32
C TRP A 166 3.56 19.98 4.15
N MET A 167 3.58 20.66 5.30
CA MET A 167 2.39 21.17 5.98
C MET A 167 2.54 22.70 5.97
N PRO A 168 1.71 23.48 5.25
CA PRO A 168 1.37 24.80 5.74
C PRO A 168 0.61 24.70 7.07
#